data_AF-A0A0M2GH57-F1
#
_entry.id   AF-A0A0M2GH57-F1
#
_cell.length_a   1.000
_cell.length_b   1.000
_cell.length_c   1.000
_cell.angle_alpha   90.00
_cell.angle_beta   90.00
_cell.angle_gamma   90.00
#
_symmetry.space_group_name_H-M   'P 1'
#
loop_
_entity.id
_entity.type
_entity.pdbx_description
1 polymer ?
#
loop_
_entity_poly.entity_id
_entity_poly.type
_entity_poly.pdbx_seq_one_letter_code
_entity_poly.pdbx_strand_id
1 'polypeptide(L)'
;MQVFIMVAGVFTGAHVWQETAARLAAAGGAVHAVPLTGIDPARPATPAHVGLETHIEDVLAAIDAVDVTSGREIVLVGHDYGIHPVLGAADRRAERIARVVYLDCGMPQNGVPALAAVPDQVLRAQLAERAEAGEREGVLAPPAHDEWERWGSTAGVGEAALERLTALAAPQPLDTLLQPLRLTGAVAAVPVTGVLCARNGAGIDQVQRLVDFGDPALAVLTEPQVTFFELPTGHWPMLSCPAELADVLLRAAAGEGHHLRPAGDDAPAPAHLRPFPLDVPELPRDRRGHVDLYVPDGEGPRPAVVFVHGGPVPAGARPLPREWPTLVGYARLAAVEGVVGATLDHGLHDIADYERAAADIAAGVELVRADNRVDADRIALWFFSGSGLLITDWLAEPPAWLRCLAASYPVLAPLPAWGMAGGRFHPARAVDQAGPLPVVLLRAGREHPEIAATVEAFVTAADDCAARLELVDVPNGHHGFETLDAPEDTLPALRHAMRSVVTHLTG
;
A
#
# COMPACT_ATOMS: atom_id res chain seq x y z
N MET A 1 4.79 -15.99 -32.24
CA MET A 1 3.39 -15.50 -32.14
C MET A 1 2.92 -15.78 -30.73
N GLN A 2 2.43 -14.76 -30.03
CA GLN A 2 2.04 -14.88 -28.63
C GLN A 2 0.61 -15.42 -28.49
N VAL A 3 0.39 -16.22 -27.45
CA VAL A 3 -0.94 -16.66 -27.01
C VAL A 3 -1.18 -16.14 -25.60
N PHE A 4 -2.12 -15.22 -25.45
CA PHE A 4 -2.49 -14.64 -24.16
C PHE A 4 -3.64 -15.44 -23.55
N ILE A 5 -3.41 -16.05 -22.40
CA ILE A 5 -4.45 -16.70 -21.59
C ILE A 5 -4.71 -15.81 -20.38
N MET A 6 -5.90 -15.24 -20.29
CA MET A 6 -6.23 -14.20 -19.32
C MET A 6 -7.32 -14.66 -18.36
N VAL A 7 -7.11 -14.44 -17.07
CA VAL A 7 -7.98 -14.88 -15.99
C VAL A 7 -8.37 -13.68 -15.14
N ALA A 8 -9.67 -13.45 -14.99
CA ALA A 8 -10.24 -12.33 -14.27
C ALA A 8 -10.25 -12.56 -12.73
N GLY A 9 -10.42 -11.47 -11.98
CA GLY A 9 -10.50 -11.45 -10.53
C GLY A 9 -11.84 -11.91 -9.95
N VAL A 10 -12.02 -11.69 -8.64
CA VAL A 10 -13.26 -12.07 -7.94
C VAL A 10 -14.50 -11.43 -8.58
N PHE A 11 -15.61 -12.15 -8.54
CA PHE A 11 -16.92 -11.75 -9.10
C PHE A 11 -16.96 -11.47 -10.62
N THR A 12 -15.82 -11.48 -11.31
CA THR A 12 -15.69 -11.08 -12.71
C THR A 12 -15.37 -12.26 -13.62
N GLY A 13 -16.01 -12.31 -14.78
CA GLY A 13 -15.84 -13.38 -15.77
C GLY A 13 -15.03 -12.94 -16.99
N ALA A 14 -14.97 -13.79 -18.03
CA ALA A 14 -14.18 -13.52 -19.24
C ALA A 14 -14.61 -12.22 -19.98
N HIS A 15 -15.81 -11.71 -19.70
CA HIS A 15 -16.37 -10.51 -20.31
C HIS A 15 -15.55 -9.23 -20.08
N VAL A 16 -14.83 -9.10 -18.95
CA VAL A 16 -14.04 -7.89 -18.67
C VAL A 16 -12.89 -7.71 -19.66
N TRP A 17 -12.44 -8.80 -20.28
CA TRP A 17 -11.32 -8.81 -21.20
C TRP A 17 -11.69 -8.48 -22.65
N GLN A 18 -12.97 -8.30 -22.97
CA GLN A 18 -13.43 -8.22 -24.37
C GLN A 18 -12.67 -7.19 -25.20
N GLU A 19 -12.48 -5.97 -24.66
CA GLU A 19 -11.81 -4.90 -25.40
C GLU A 19 -10.30 -5.12 -25.51
N THR A 20 -9.63 -5.49 -24.42
CA THR A 20 -8.21 -5.85 -24.42
C THR A 20 -7.94 -7.03 -25.37
N ALA A 21 -8.79 -8.05 -25.37
CA ALA A 21 -8.67 -9.21 -26.25
C ALA A 21 -8.80 -8.85 -27.73
N ALA A 22 -9.76 -7.98 -28.07
CA ALA A 22 -9.92 -7.50 -29.45
C ALA A 22 -8.66 -6.78 -29.95
N ARG A 23 -8.00 -6.00 -29.08
CA ARG A 23 -6.78 -5.25 -29.40
C ARG A 23 -5.55 -6.15 -29.54
N LEU A 24 -5.36 -7.08 -28.62
CA LEU A 24 -4.31 -8.10 -28.72
C LEU A 24 -4.47 -8.96 -29.99
N ALA A 25 -5.71 -9.33 -30.33
CA ALA A 25 -6.01 -10.06 -31.56
C ALA A 25 -5.71 -9.23 -32.83
N ALA A 26 -6.04 -7.93 -32.82
CA ALA A 26 -5.71 -7.02 -33.91
C ALA A 26 -4.18 -6.86 -34.11
N ALA A 27 -3.39 -7.01 -33.04
CA ALA A 27 -1.93 -7.04 -33.08
C ALA A 27 -1.33 -8.40 -33.51
N GLY A 28 -2.17 -9.38 -33.85
CA GLY A 28 -1.75 -10.70 -34.33
C GLY A 28 -1.51 -11.74 -33.21
N GLY A 29 -1.85 -11.43 -31.96
CA GLY A 29 -1.84 -12.40 -30.87
C GLY A 29 -3.07 -13.31 -30.90
N ALA A 30 -2.92 -14.57 -30.47
CA ALA A 30 -4.08 -15.39 -30.12
C ALA A 30 -4.48 -15.09 -28.68
N VAL A 31 -5.78 -15.02 -28.39
CA VAL A 31 -6.26 -14.59 -27.07
C VAL A 31 -7.34 -15.54 -26.56
N HIS A 32 -7.21 -15.94 -25.30
CA HIS A 32 -8.13 -16.81 -24.59
C HIS A 32 -8.44 -16.20 -23.21
N ALA A 33 -9.57 -15.50 -23.10
CA ALA A 33 -10.12 -15.16 -21.79
C ALA A 33 -10.78 -16.42 -21.21
N VAL A 34 -10.28 -16.92 -20.07
CA VAL A 34 -10.71 -18.21 -19.51
C VAL A 34 -12.07 -18.05 -18.83
N PRO A 35 -13.12 -18.75 -19.28
CA PRO A 35 -14.36 -18.85 -18.51
C PRO A 35 -14.10 -19.76 -17.31
N LEU A 36 -14.17 -19.20 -16.10
CA LEU A 36 -14.02 -19.95 -14.85
C LEU A 36 -15.35 -20.60 -14.45
N THR A 37 -15.27 -21.87 -14.05
CA THR A 37 -16.41 -22.70 -13.65
C THR A 37 -17.13 -22.08 -12.45
N GLY A 38 -18.45 -21.91 -12.54
CA GLY A 38 -19.24 -21.32 -11.45
C GLY A 38 -19.22 -19.78 -11.38
N ILE A 39 -18.36 -19.11 -12.15
CA ILE A 39 -18.33 -17.65 -12.31
C ILE A 39 -18.90 -17.25 -13.68
N ASP A 40 -18.42 -17.89 -14.74
CA ASP A 40 -18.81 -17.54 -16.10
C ASP A 40 -20.09 -18.31 -16.53
N PRO A 41 -21.09 -17.63 -17.12
CA PRO A 41 -22.30 -18.30 -17.62
C PRO A 41 -22.04 -19.43 -18.61
N ALA A 42 -20.89 -19.42 -19.30
CA ALA A 42 -20.50 -20.49 -20.22
C ALA A 42 -20.14 -21.81 -19.50
N ARG A 43 -19.87 -21.77 -18.19
CA ARG A 43 -19.50 -22.93 -17.37
C ARG A 43 -20.27 -22.96 -16.05
N PRO A 44 -21.60 -23.13 -16.10
CA PRO A 44 -22.41 -23.14 -14.89
C PRO A 44 -22.07 -24.35 -14.02
N ALA A 45 -21.98 -24.13 -12.71
CA ALA A 45 -21.79 -25.18 -11.71
C ALA A 45 -22.50 -24.79 -10.42
N THR A 46 -22.79 -25.79 -9.57
CA THR A 46 -23.23 -25.51 -8.20
C THR A 46 -22.04 -24.97 -7.40
N PRO A 47 -22.07 -23.71 -6.93
CA PRO A 47 -20.89 -23.07 -6.33
C PRO A 47 -20.30 -23.80 -5.13
N ALA A 48 -21.12 -24.55 -4.37
CA ALA A 48 -20.69 -25.32 -3.20
C ALA A 48 -19.63 -26.41 -3.49
N HIS A 49 -19.40 -26.75 -4.76
CA HIS A 49 -18.39 -27.74 -5.18
C HIS A 49 -17.26 -27.13 -6.01
N VAL A 50 -17.19 -25.80 -6.09
CA VAL A 50 -16.16 -25.08 -6.84
C VAL A 50 -15.11 -24.55 -5.87
N GLY A 51 -13.88 -25.05 -6.02
CA GLY A 51 -12.70 -24.61 -5.28
C GLY A 51 -11.61 -24.07 -6.21
N LEU A 52 -10.49 -23.66 -5.62
CA LEU A 52 -9.33 -23.16 -6.37
C LEU A 52 -8.80 -24.21 -7.37
N GLU A 53 -8.77 -25.49 -7.00
CA GLU A 53 -8.34 -26.56 -7.91
C GLU A 53 -9.25 -26.70 -9.13
N THR A 54 -10.57 -26.47 -8.99
CA THR A 54 -11.48 -26.42 -10.14
C THR A 54 -11.07 -25.32 -11.12
N HIS A 55 -10.74 -24.14 -10.61
CA HIS A 55 -10.30 -23.02 -11.44
C HIS A 55 -8.89 -23.24 -12.03
N ILE A 56 -8.01 -23.97 -11.34
CA ILE A 56 -6.70 -24.38 -11.90
C ILE A 56 -6.91 -25.30 -13.11
N GLU A 57 -7.81 -26.29 -13.02
CA GLU A 57 -8.14 -27.18 -14.14
C GLU A 57 -8.70 -26.42 -15.34
N ASP A 58 -9.43 -25.34 -15.10
CA ASP A 58 -9.95 -24.47 -16.16
C ASP A 58 -8.83 -23.79 -16.96
N VAL A 59 -7.80 -23.31 -16.26
CA VAL A 59 -6.62 -22.69 -16.88
C VAL A 59 -5.74 -23.75 -17.55
N LEU A 60 -5.59 -24.93 -16.94
CA LEU A 60 -4.86 -26.06 -17.55
C LEU A 60 -5.49 -26.49 -18.88
N ALA A 61 -6.82 -26.60 -18.94
CA ALA A 61 -7.52 -26.92 -20.18
C ALA A 61 -7.27 -25.88 -21.27
N ALA A 62 -7.20 -24.58 -20.91
CA ALA A 62 -6.86 -23.52 -21.86
C ALA A 62 -5.41 -23.64 -22.35
N ILE A 63 -4.45 -23.94 -21.46
CA ILE A 63 -3.04 -24.16 -21.82
C ILE A 63 -2.90 -25.38 -22.74
N ASP A 64 -3.56 -26.50 -22.40
CA ASP A 64 -3.48 -27.77 -23.12
C ASP A 64 -4.17 -27.72 -24.50
N ALA A 65 -5.09 -26.78 -24.72
CA ALA A 65 -5.67 -26.52 -26.04
C ALA A 65 -4.73 -25.78 -27.02
N VAL A 66 -3.65 -25.16 -26.52
CA VAL A 66 -2.69 -24.43 -27.37
C VAL A 66 -1.69 -25.39 -28.02
N ASP A 67 -1.66 -25.46 -29.35
CA ASP A 67 -0.65 -26.22 -30.08
C ASP A 67 0.72 -25.52 -30.09
N VAL A 68 1.61 -25.95 -29.18
CA VAL A 68 2.97 -25.41 -29.00
C VAL A 68 3.98 -25.93 -30.03
N THR A 69 3.64 -26.92 -30.85
CA THR A 69 4.55 -27.41 -31.91
C THR A 69 4.82 -26.36 -33.00
N SER A 70 4.07 -25.26 -32.97
CA SER A 70 4.13 -24.15 -33.93
C SER A 70 5.01 -22.96 -33.50
N GLY A 71 5.83 -23.08 -32.45
CA GLY A 71 6.69 -21.98 -31.97
C GLY A 71 5.89 -20.83 -31.33
N ARG A 72 4.75 -21.16 -30.71
CA ARG A 72 3.89 -20.23 -29.98
C ARG A 72 4.34 -20.11 -28.53
N GLU A 73 4.36 -18.89 -28.03
CA GLU A 73 4.74 -18.57 -26.65
C GLU A 73 3.47 -18.24 -25.85
N ILE A 74 3.25 -18.95 -24.76
CA ILE A 74 2.08 -18.74 -23.89
C ILE A 74 2.42 -17.70 -22.82
N VAL A 75 1.62 -16.64 -22.78
CA VAL A 75 1.66 -15.62 -21.72
C VAL A 75 0.39 -15.78 -20.89
N LEU A 76 0.57 -16.11 -19.61
CA LEU A 76 -0.54 -16.17 -18.67
C LEU A 76 -0.71 -14.81 -18.01
N VAL A 77 -1.93 -14.31 -17.91
CA VAL A 77 -2.27 -13.04 -17.26
C VAL A 77 -3.29 -13.32 -16.16
N GLY A 78 -2.91 -13.07 -14.92
CA GLY A 78 -3.81 -13.16 -13.77
C GLY A 78 -4.11 -11.77 -13.23
N HIS A 79 -5.38 -11.37 -13.24
CA HIS A 79 -5.86 -10.16 -12.57
C HIS A 79 -6.44 -10.52 -11.21
N ASP A 80 -6.04 -9.79 -10.15
CA ASP A 80 -6.57 -9.99 -8.79
C ASP A 80 -6.53 -11.48 -8.37
N TYR A 81 -7.66 -12.08 -7.97
CA TYR A 81 -7.81 -13.49 -7.63
C TYR A 81 -7.33 -14.41 -8.75
N GLY A 82 -7.52 -14.02 -10.01
CA GLY A 82 -7.18 -14.79 -11.19
C GLY A 82 -5.70 -15.21 -11.26
N ILE A 83 -4.81 -14.53 -10.51
CA ILE A 83 -3.42 -14.97 -10.38
C ILE A 83 -3.25 -16.32 -9.69
N HIS A 84 -4.14 -16.70 -8.76
CA HIS A 84 -4.04 -17.96 -8.04
C HIS A 84 -4.20 -19.18 -8.96
N PRO A 85 -5.30 -19.31 -9.74
CA PRO A 85 -5.41 -20.41 -10.69
C PRO A 85 -4.35 -20.33 -11.81
N VAL A 86 -3.93 -19.12 -12.22
CA VAL A 86 -2.82 -18.94 -13.17
C VAL A 86 -1.53 -19.58 -12.65
N LEU A 87 -1.15 -19.31 -11.39
CA LEU A 87 0.08 -19.87 -10.82
C LEU A 87 -0.01 -21.37 -10.59
N GLY A 88 -1.15 -21.87 -10.12
CA GLY A 88 -1.37 -23.31 -9.99
C GLY A 88 -1.22 -24.04 -11.32
N ALA A 89 -1.75 -23.47 -12.41
CA ALA A 89 -1.62 -24.05 -13.75
C ALA A 89 -0.20 -23.88 -14.33
N ALA A 90 0.42 -22.71 -14.14
CA ALA A 90 1.78 -22.43 -14.58
C ALA A 90 2.80 -23.36 -13.93
N ASP A 91 2.64 -23.66 -12.64
CA ASP A 91 3.52 -24.57 -11.91
C ASP A 91 3.42 -26.02 -12.44
N ARG A 92 2.23 -26.44 -12.88
CA ARG A 92 1.98 -27.76 -13.48
C ARG A 92 2.38 -27.88 -14.97
N ARG A 93 2.71 -26.75 -15.63
CA ARG A 93 3.04 -26.65 -17.07
C ARG A 93 4.20 -25.67 -17.32
N ALA A 94 5.13 -25.54 -16.38
CA ALA A 94 6.14 -24.47 -16.38
C ALA A 94 6.94 -24.42 -17.69
N GLU A 95 7.22 -25.58 -18.29
CA GLU A 95 7.94 -25.73 -19.54
C GLU A 95 7.21 -25.17 -20.77
N ARG A 96 5.91 -24.90 -20.66
CA ARG A 96 5.07 -24.37 -21.74
C ARG A 96 4.81 -22.87 -21.63
N ILE A 97 5.13 -22.27 -20.48
CA ILE A 97 4.81 -20.88 -20.18
C ILE A 97 6.03 -20.01 -20.44
N ALA A 98 5.87 -19.03 -21.32
CA ALA A 98 6.92 -18.06 -21.62
C ALA A 98 6.99 -16.95 -20.56
N ARG A 99 5.84 -16.58 -19.98
CA ARG A 99 5.74 -15.53 -18.96
C ARG A 99 4.44 -15.60 -18.17
N VAL A 100 4.50 -15.21 -16.89
CA VAL A 100 3.32 -14.90 -16.07
C VAL A 100 3.26 -13.39 -15.81
N VAL A 101 2.10 -12.79 -16.10
CA VAL A 101 1.79 -11.39 -15.83
C VAL A 101 0.83 -11.30 -14.63
N TYR A 102 1.29 -10.61 -13.60
CA TYR A 102 0.54 -10.27 -12.39
C TYR A 102 -0.08 -8.89 -12.61
N LEU A 103 -1.38 -8.85 -12.84
CA LEU A 103 -2.09 -7.62 -13.15
C LEU A 103 -2.84 -7.12 -11.92
N ASP A 104 -2.33 -6.03 -11.35
CA ASP A 104 -2.83 -5.37 -10.15
C ASP A 104 -3.13 -6.33 -8.98
N CYS A 105 -2.18 -7.22 -8.71
CA CYS A 105 -2.27 -8.22 -7.65
C CYS A 105 -0.91 -8.48 -7.02
N GLY A 106 -0.90 -9.06 -5.81
CA GLY A 106 0.31 -9.50 -5.13
C GLY A 106 0.88 -10.79 -5.73
N MET A 107 2.04 -11.23 -5.22
CA MET A 107 2.68 -12.49 -5.60
C MET A 107 2.44 -13.57 -4.54
N PRO A 108 1.36 -14.37 -4.62
CA PRO A 108 1.03 -15.33 -3.56
C PRO A 108 2.06 -16.46 -3.49
N GLN A 109 2.41 -16.85 -2.28
CA GLN A 109 3.33 -17.96 -2.03
C GLN A 109 2.61 -19.30 -1.90
N ASN A 110 3.37 -20.40 -2.01
CA ASN A 110 2.84 -21.74 -1.76
C ASN A 110 2.19 -21.83 -0.37
N GLY A 111 0.98 -22.38 -0.32
CA GLY A 111 0.17 -22.52 0.89
C GLY A 111 -0.63 -21.28 1.26
N VAL A 112 -0.43 -20.14 0.60
CA VAL A 112 -1.20 -18.92 0.86
C VAL A 112 -2.53 -18.99 0.08
N PRO A 113 -3.69 -18.89 0.74
CA PRO A 113 -4.99 -18.85 0.08
C PRO A 113 -5.26 -17.46 -0.52
N ALA A 114 -6.13 -17.37 -1.53
CA ALA A 114 -6.48 -16.09 -2.16
C ALA A 114 -7.19 -15.12 -1.21
N LEU A 115 -7.76 -15.61 -0.11
CA LEU A 115 -8.25 -14.81 1.00
C LEU A 115 -7.21 -13.77 1.47
N ALA A 116 -5.91 -14.06 1.38
CA ALA A 116 -4.86 -13.13 1.79
C ALA A 116 -4.76 -11.87 0.91
N ALA A 117 -5.38 -11.87 -0.26
CA ALA A 117 -5.43 -10.73 -1.18
C ALA A 117 -6.75 -9.95 -1.09
N VAL A 118 -7.74 -10.41 -0.31
CA VAL A 118 -9.00 -9.68 -0.11
C VAL A 118 -8.70 -8.36 0.60
N PRO A 119 -9.00 -7.19 -0.02
CA PRO A 119 -8.65 -5.90 0.56
C PRO A 119 -9.40 -5.61 1.88
N ASP A 120 -10.71 -5.87 1.91
CA ASP A 120 -11.55 -5.64 3.08
C ASP A 120 -11.10 -6.50 4.27
N GLN A 121 -10.47 -5.85 5.26
CA GLN A 121 -9.86 -6.52 6.41
C GLN A 121 -10.89 -7.19 7.32
N VAL A 122 -12.08 -6.61 7.44
CA VAL A 122 -13.15 -7.16 8.28
C VAL A 122 -13.71 -8.43 7.66
N LEU A 123 -14.01 -8.37 6.36
CA LEU A 123 -14.44 -9.53 5.59
C LEU A 123 -13.36 -10.61 5.60
N ARG A 124 -12.09 -10.23 5.43
CA ARG A 124 -10.97 -11.16 5.46
C ARG A 124 -10.86 -11.91 6.79
N ALA A 125 -10.97 -11.21 7.91
CA ALA A 125 -10.95 -11.82 9.24
C ALA A 125 -12.12 -12.79 9.45
N GLN A 126 -13.34 -12.38 9.09
CA GLN A 126 -14.54 -13.22 9.18
C GLN A 126 -14.41 -14.50 8.35
N LEU A 127 -13.87 -14.41 7.14
CA LEU A 127 -13.67 -15.56 6.27
C LEU A 127 -12.52 -16.46 6.74
N ALA A 128 -11.49 -15.90 7.38
CA ALA A 128 -10.43 -16.68 8.01
C ALA A 128 -10.97 -17.54 9.16
N GLU A 129 -11.80 -16.96 10.03
CA GLU A 129 -12.47 -17.71 11.13
C GLU A 129 -13.33 -18.86 10.59
N ARG A 130 -14.08 -18.62 9.51
CA ARG A 130 -14.86 -19.67 8.84
C ARG A 130 -13.96 -20.78 8.28
N ALA A 131 -12.84 -20.42 7.67
CA ALA A 131 -11.88 -21.39 7.13
C ALA A 131 -11.27 -22.27 8.23
N GLU A 132 -10.97 -21.68 9.40
CA GLU A 132 -10.49 -22.39 10.59
C GLU A 132 -11.55 -23.33 11.18
N ALA A 133 -12.82 -22.91 11.16
CA ALA A 133 -13.97 -23.74 11.55
C ALA A 133 -14.31 -24.85 10.52
N GLY A 134 -13.65 -24.88 9.36
CA GLY A 134 -13.91 -25.83 8.28
C GLY A 134 -15.14 -25.49 7.42
N GLU A 135 -15.70 -24.30 7.58
CA GLU A 135 -16.92 -23.84 6.90
C GLU A 135 -16.61 -23.22 5.53
N ARG A 136 -16.19 -24.07 4.59
CA ARG A 136 -15.74 -23.63 3.26
C ARG A 136 -16.83 -23.59 2.19
N GLU A 137 -18.00 -24.13 2.49
CA GLU A 137 -19.15 -24.12 1.58
C GLU A 137 -19.83 -22.75 1.53
N GLY A 138 -20.39 -22.42 0.36
CA GLY A 138 -21.19 -21.22 0.13
C GLY A 138 -20.57 -20.25 -0.87
N VAL A 139 -21.14 -19.05 -0.93
CA VAL A 139 -20.71 -17.98 -1.85
C VAL A 139 -20.62 -16.64 -1.14
N LEU A 140 -19.74 -15.77 -1.62
CA LEU A 140 -19.82 -14.34 -1.38
C LEU A 140 -20.75 -13.72 -2.41
N ALA A 141 -21.65 -12.86 -1.96
CA ALA A 141 -22.48 -12.07 -2.84
C ALA A 141 -21.59 -11.09 -3.65
N PRO A 142 -21.93 -10.84 -4.92
CA PRO A 142 -21.23 -9.82 -5.71
C PRO A 142 -21.47 -8.42 -5.12
N PRO A 143 -20.53 -7.48 -5.30
CA PRO A 143 -20.69 -6.11 -4.82
C PRO A 143 -21.87 -5.42 -5.49
N ALA A 144 -22.59 -4.58 -4.74
CA ALA A 144 -23.45 -3.57 -5.33
C ALA A 144 -22.61 -2.48 -6.03
N HIS A 145 -23.28 -1.63 -6.82
CA HIS A 145 -22.63 -0.59 -7.62
C HIS A 145 -21.71 0.33 -6.80
N ASP A 146 -22.15 0.72 -5.61
CA ASP A 146 -21.43 1.60 -4.67
C ASP A 146 -20.46 0.84 -3.75
N GLU A 147 -20.34 -0.48 -3.89
CA GLU A 147 -19.48 -1.32 -3.05
C GLU A 147 -18.20 -1.78 -3.76
N TRP A 148 -18.06 -1.52 -5.07
CA TRP A 148 -16.86 -1.87 -5.83
C TRP A 148 -15.58 -1.27 -5.25
N GLU A 149 -15.64 -0.06 -4.69
CA GLU A 149 -14.48 0.59 -4.07
C GLU A 149 -13.90 -0.18 -2.87
N ARG A 150 -14.67 -1.10 -2.27
CA ARG A 150 -14.16 -2.00 -1.22
C ARG A 150 -13.22 -3.09 -1.75
N TRP A 151 -13.29 -3.35 -3.07
CA TRP A 151 -12.51 -4.38 -3.76
C TRP A 151 -11.36 -3.79 -4.58
N GLY A 152 -11.38 -2.48 -4.83
CA GLY A 152 -10.33 -1.77 -5.51
C GLY A 152 -10.82 -0.44 -6.06
N SER A 153 -9.90 0.46 -6.35
CA SER A 153 -10.20 1.77 -6.94
C SER A 153 -10.92 1.63 -8.28
N THR A 154 -12.07 2.30 -8.44
CA THR A 154 -12.81 2.38 -9.71
C THR A 154 -12.28 3.48 -10.64
N ALA A 155 -11.17 4.14 -10.28
CA ALA A 155 -10.66 5.30 -10.99
C ALA A 155 -10.38 5.02 -12.48
N GLY A 156 -11.06 5.76 -13.35
CA GLY A 156 -10.95 5.62 -14.81
C GLY A 156 -11.96 4.66 -15.43
N VAL A 157 -12.68 3.87 -14.63
CA VAL A 157 -13.83 3.09 -15.10
C VAL A 157 -15.00 4.05 -15.27
N GLY A 158 -15.49 4.23 -16.50
CA GLY A 158 -16.65 5.06 -16.76
C GLY A 158 -17.95 4.45 -16.23
N GLU A 159 -18.95 5.28 -15.94
CA GLU A 159 -20.23 4.84 -15.33
C GLU A 159 -20.87 3.66 -16.06
N ALA A 160 -20.99 3.71 -17.39
CA ALA A 160 -21.57 2.63 -18.18
C ALA A 160 -20.78 1.30 -18.07
N ALA A 161 -19.45 1.38 -17.89
CA ALA A 161 -18.62 0.20 -17.67
C ALA A 161 -18.79 -0.34 -16.25
N LEU A 162 -18.95 0.53 -15.24
CA LEU A 162 -19.22 0.15 -13.85
C LEU A 162 -20.62 -0.46 -13.67
N GLU A 163 -21.64 0.11 -14.32
CA GLU A 163 -22.99 -0.47 -14.40
C GLU A 163 -22.95 -1.87 -15.02
N ARG A 164 -22.21 -2.03 -16.12
CA ARG A 164 -22.05 -3.31 -16.80
C ARG A 164 -21.28 -4.32 -15.94
N LEU A 165 -20.21 -3.89 -15.27
CA LEU A 165 -19.44 -4.69 -14.33
C LEU A 165 -20.35 -5.22 -13.22
N THR A 166 -21.16 -4.34 -12.62
CA THR A 166 -22.15 -4.70 -11.59
C THR A 166 -23.19 -5.68 -12.12
N ALA A 167 -23.76 -5.42 -13.29
CA ALA A 167 -24.82 -6.25 -13.88
C ALA A 167 -24.35 -7.67 -14.26
N LEU A 168 -23.06 -7.84 -14.56
CA LEU A 168 -22.45 -9.11 -14.96
C LEU A 168 -21.65 -9.77 -13.83
N ALA A 169 -21.66 -9.20 -12.62
CA ALA A 169 -20.96 -9.77 -11.48
C ALA A 169 -21.64 -11.06 -11.02
N ALA A 170 -20.83 -12.08 -10.73
CA ALA A 170 -21.31 -13.38 -10.28
C ALA A 170 -20.91 -13.63 -8.80
N PRO A 171 -21.72 -14.36 -8.01
CA PRO A 171 -21.32 -14.76 -6.66
C PRO A 171 -20.02 -15.57 -6.65
N GLN A 172 -19.08 -15.25 -5.76
CA GLN A 172 -17.79 -15.93 -5.67
C GLN A 172 -17.89 -17.18 -4.79
N PRO A 173 -17.57 -18.40 -5.27
CA PRO A 173 -17.49 -19.59 -4.42
C PRO A 173 -16.44 -19.43 -3.31
N LEU A 174 -16.82 -19.70 -2.06
CA LEU A 174 -15.93 -19.45 -0.91
C LEU A 174 -14.65 -20.29 -0.95
N ASP A 175 -14.75 -21.56 -1.33
CA ASP A 175 -13.59 -22.45 -1.33
C ASP A 175 -12.52 -22.03 -2.35
N THR A 176 -12.86 -21.21 -3.36
CA THR A 176 -11.85 -20.60 -4.24
C THR A 176 -10.95 -19.60 -3.53
N LEU A 177 -11.46 -18.94 -2.48
CA LEU A 177 -10.71 -17.99 -1.66
C LEU A 177 -10.02 -18.67 -0.48
N LEU A 178 -10.65 -19.72 0.08
CA LEU A 178 -10.20 -20.37 1.31
C LEU A 178 -9.24 -21.54 1.08
N GLN A 179 -9.30 -22.19 -0.08
CA GLN A 179 -8.40 -23.30 -0.41
C GLN A 179 -6.95 -22.79 -0.58
N PRO A 180 -5.97 -23.34 0.14
CA PRO A 180 -4.56 -22.97 -0.02
C PRO A 180 -4.04 -23.26 -1.43
N LEU A 181 -3.31 -22.31 -2.02
CA LEU A 181 -2.58 -22.56 -3.27
C LEU A 181 -1.50 -23.62 -3.05
N ARG A 182 -1.40 -24.62 -3.95
CA ARG A 182 -0.37 -25.66 -3.90
C ARG A 182 0.54 -25.55 -5.11
N LEU A 183 1.82 -25.28 -4.84
CA LEU A 183 2.89 -25.17 -5.84
C LEU A 183 4.01 -26.17 -5.51
N THR A 184 4.54 -26.84 -6.52
CA THR A 184 5.75 -27.66 -6.44
C THR A 184 7.02 -26.82 -6.49
N GLY A 185 6.92 -25.56 -6.95
CA GLY A 185 8.03 -24.62 -7.11
C GLY A 185 8.58 -24.57 -8.53
N ALA A 186 7.96 -25.27 -9.48
CA ALA A 186 8.40 -25.27 -10.87
C ALA A 186 8.14 -23.91 -11.55
N VAL A 187 7.09 -23.18 -11.12
CA VAL A 187 6.77 -21.84 -11.64
C VAL A 187 7.86 -20.80 -11.34
N ALA A 188 8.75 -21.03 -10.37
CA ALA A 188 9.84 -20.10 -10.05
C ALA A 188 10.84 -19.90 -11.22
N ALA A 189 10.90 -20.85 -12.16
CA ALA A 189 11.73 -20.72 -13.36
C ALA A 189 11.07 -19.88 -14.48
N VAL A 190 9.78 -19.54 -14.35
CA VAL A 190 9.03 -18.82 -15.37
C VAL A 190 9.25 -17.31 -15.20
N PRO A 191 9.61 -16.56 -16.26
CA PRO A 191 9.72 -15.10 -16.20
C PRO A 191 8.42 -14.42 -15.74
N VAL A 192 8.57 -13.33 -15.00
CA VAL A 192 7.46 -12.63 -14.35
C VAL A 192 7.38 -11.17 -14.76
N THR A 193 6.17 -10.66 -14.98
CA THR A 193 5.93 -9.22 -15.09
C THR A 193 4.84 -8.78 -14.12
N GLY A 194 5.10 -7.76 -13.31
CA GLY A 194 4.07 -7.05 -12.55
C GLY A 194 3.52 -5.86 -13.33
N VAL A 195 2.20 -5.70 -13.38
CA VAL A 195 1.55 -4.51 -13.94
C VAL A 195 0.75 -3.86 -12.81
N LEU A 196 1.23 -2.71 -12.34
CA LEU A 196 0.69 -2.00 -11.18
C LEU A 196 -0.29 -0.90 -11.64
N CYS A 197 -1.45 -0.80 -10.98
CA CYS A 197 -2.40 0.28 -11.25
C CYS A 197 -2.20 1.40 -10.23
N ALA A 198 -1.56 2.50 -10.66
CA ALA A 198 -1.12 3.59 -9.79
C ALA A 198 -2.27 4.16 -8.93
N ARG A 199 -3.46 4.32 -9.52
CA ARG A 199 -4.63 4.86 -8.81
C ARG A 199 -5.35 3.85 -7.93
N ASN A 200 -4.88 2.61 -7.88
CA ASN A 200 -5.30 1.64 -6.88
C ASN A 200 -4.43 1.71 -5.60
N GLY A 201 -3.24 2.33 -5.68
CA GLY A 201 -2.38 2.60 -4.53
C GLY A 201 -1.00 1.94 -4.57
N ALA A 202 -0.67 1.23 -5.66
CA ALA A 202 0.63 0.61 -5.87
C ALA A 202 1.31 1.18 -7.12
N GLY A 203 2.60 1.51 -6.99
CA GLY A 203 3.45 1.99 -8.09
C GLY A 203 4.87 1.45 -7.97
N ILE A 204 5.65 1.56 -9.05
CA ILE A 204 6.99 0.96 -9.13
C ILE A 204 7.90 1.51 -8.03
N ASP A 205 7.86 2.81 -7.77
CA ASP A 205 8.64 3.45 -6.71
C ASP A 205 8.27 2.94 -5.32
N GLN A 206 7.00 2.59 -5.09
CA GLN A 206 6.58 2.00 -3.82
C GLN A 206 7.15 0.60 -3.64
N VAL A 207 7.15 -0.22 -4.70
CA VAL A 207 7.76 -1.56 -4.66
C VAL A 207 9.28 -1.48 -4.49
N GLN A 208 9.95 -0.54 -5.18
CA GLN A 208 11.38 -0.29 -4.99
C GLN A 208 11.70 0.08 -3.53
N ARG A 209 10.89 0.93 -2.89
CA ARG A 209 11.08 1.28 -1.48
C ARG A 209 10.96 0.07 -0.55
N LEU A 210 10.05 -0.87 -0.85
CA LEU A 210 9.93 -2.12 -0.09
C LEU A 210 11.18 -2.98 -0.24
N VAL A 211 11.71 -3.10 -1.46
CA VAL A 211 12.98 -3.80 -1.74
C VAL A 211 14.16 -3.16 -1.02
N ASP A 212 14.21 -1.83 -0.95
CA ASP A 212 15.31 -1.08 -0.32
C ASP A 212 15.42 -1.33 1.20
N PHE A 213 14.39 -1.91 1.85
CA PHE A 213 14.49 -2.39 3.24
C PHE A 213 15.33 -3.68 3.39
N GLY A 214 15.68 -4.33 2.27
CA GLY A 214 16.59 -5.48 2.27
C GLY A 214 15.96 -6.79 2.74
N ASP A 215 14.64 -6.93 2.70
CA ASP A 215 13.97 -8.21 2.98
C ASP A 215 14.38 -9.25 1.92
N PRO A 216 15.02 -10.37 2.31
CA PRO A 216 15.38 -11.42 1.37
C PRO A 216 14.18 -11.98 0.58
N ALA A 217 12.97 -11.96 1.15
CA ALA A 217 11.76 -12.39 0.47
C ALA A 217 11.38 -11.47 -0.71
N LEU A 218 11.80 -10.20 -0.69
CA LEU A 218 11.56 -9.22 -1.75
C LEU A 218 12.71 -9.13 -2.75
N ALA A 219 13.88 -9.69 -2.43
CA ALA A 219 15.04 -9.70 -3.33
C ALA A 219 14.75 -10.40 -4.67
N VAL A 220 13.85 -11.39 -4.67
CA VAL A 220 13.37 -12.08 -5.88
C VAL A 220 12.77 -11.10 -6.92
N LEU A 221 12.18 -9.98 -6.47
CA LEU A 221 11.60 -8.97 -7.35
C LEU A 221 12.65 -8.21 -8.17
N THR A 222 13.93 -8.37 -7.84
CA THR A 222 15.07 -7.72 -8.52
C THR A 222 15.80 -8.66 -9.48
N GLU A 223 15.32 -9.90 -9.62
CA GLU A 223 15.92 -10.85 -10.54
C GLU A 223 15.76 -10.41 -12.00
N PRO A 224 16.73 -10.70 -12.89
CA PRO A 224 16.72 -10.16 -14.26
C PRO A 224 15.49 -10.55 -15.09
N GLN A 225 14.81 -11.64 -14.76
CA GLN A 225 13.61 -12.09 -15.46
C GLN A 225 12.31 -11.44 -14.94
N VAL A 226 12.39 -10.62 -13.90
CA VAL A 226 11.28 -9.87 -13.31
C VAL A 226 11.26 -8.45 -13.87
N THR A 227 10.13 -8.05 -14.44
CA THR A 227 9.91 -6.69 -14.94
C THR A 227 8.61 -6.09 -14.41
N PHE A 228 8.52 -4.75 -14.43
CA PHE A 228 7.35 -4.02 -13.97
C PHE A 228 6.86 -3.00 -14.99
N PHE A 229 5.55 -2.81 -15.04
CA PHE A 229 4.88 -1.70 -15.71
C PHE A 229 3.93 -1.01 -14.74
N GLU A 230 3.59 0.24 -15.05
CA GLU A 230 2.63 1.03 -14.30
C GLU A 230 1.57 1.58 -15.27
N LEU A 231 0.30 1.51 -14.87
CA LEU A 231 -0.83 2.08 -15.59
C LEU A 231 -1.52 3.15 -14.72
N PRO A 232 -1.86 4.33 -15.28
CA PRO A 232 -2.44 5.44 -14.52
C PRO A 232 -3.96 5.28 -14.29
N THR A 233 -4.38 4.12 -13.76
CA THR A 233 -5.78 3.78 -13.51
C THR A 233 -5.98 3.03 -12.19
N GLY A 234 -7.23 2.76 -11.81
CA GLY A 234 -7.60 1.91 -10.70
C GLY A 234 -7.58 0.42 -11.06
N HIS A 235 -8.30 -0.39 -10.29
CA HIS A 235 -8.14 -1.84 -10.23
C HIS A 235 -8.57 -2.62 -11.48
N TRP A 236 -9.35 -2.03 -12.39
CA TRP A 236 -9.86 -2.69 -13.59
C TRP A 236 -9.34 -2.08 -14.91
N PRO A 237 -8.02 -2.18 -15.22
CA PRO A 237 -7.44 -1.62 -16.44
C PRO A 237 -8.03 -2.18 -17.74
N MET A 238 -8.66 -3.36 -17.71
CA MET A 238 -9.39 -3.93 -18.86
C MET A 238 -10.62 -3.10 -19.26
N LEU A 239 -11.15 -2.30 -18.33
CA LEU A 239 -12.34 -1.49 -18.53
C LEU A 239 -11.99 0.00 -18.69
N SER A 240 -10.96 0.47 -17.99
CA SER A 240 -10.58 1.87 -17.96
C SER A 240 -9.55 2.27 -19.01
N CYS A 241 -8.58 1.40 -19.31
CA CYS A 241 -7.50 1.66 -20.28
C CYS A 241 -7.12 0.42 -21.10
N PRO A 242 -8.08 -0.25 -21.78
CA PRO A 242 -7.83 -1.51 -22.49
C PRO A 242 -6.81 -1.39 -23.63
N ALA A 243 -6.62 -0.19 -24.18
CA ALA A 243 -5.61 0.08 -25.20
C ALA A 243 -4.20 0.04 -24.63
N GLU A 244 -3.97 0.80 -23.57
CA GLU A 244 -2.71 0.86 -22.86
C GLU A 244 -2.36 -0.50 -22.24
N LEU A 245 -3.36 -1.20 -21.69
CA LEU A 245 -3.16 -2.54 -21.16
C LEU A 245 -2.72 -3.53 -22.25
N ALA A 246 -3.33 -3.50 -23.43
CA ALA A 246 -2.93 -4.39 -24.53
C ALA A 246 -1.48 -4.12 -24.99
N ASP A 247 -1.07 -2.84 -25.06
CA ASP A 247 0.32 -2.47 -25.37
C ASP A 247 1.30 -3.01 -24.30
N VAL A 248 0.98 -2.79 -23.02
CA VAL A 248 1.78 -3.30 -21.90
C VAL A 248 1.90 -4.82 -21.95
N LEU A 249 0.82 -5.56 -22.25
CA LEU A 249 0.86 -7.02 -22.34
C LEU A 249 1.73 -7.51 -23.51
N LEU A 250 1.72 -6.82 -24.65
CA LEU A 250 2.61 -7.14 -25.79
C LEU A 250 4.09 -6.91 -25.44
N ARG A 251 4.38 -5.79 -24.76
CA ARG A 251 5.74 -5.45 -24.32
C ARG A 251 6.24 -6.39 -23.22
N ALA A 252 5.38 -6.72 -22.26
CA ALA A 252 5.66 -7.75 -21.26
C ALA A 252 5.98 -9.09 -21.92
N ALA A 253 5.20 -9.51 -22.93
CA ALA A 253 5.47 -10.73 -23.68
C ALA A 253 6.83 -10.71 -24.40
N ALA A 254 7.30 -9.53 -24.83
CA ALA A 254 8.63 -9.34 -25.41
C ALA A 254 9.76 -9.28 -24.34
N GLY A 255 9.44 -9.38 -23.06
CA GLY A 255 10.39 -9.29 -21.96
C GLY A 255 10.81 -7.87 -21.59
N GLU A 256 10.07 -6.86 -22.06
CA GLU A 256 10.31 -5.47 -21.69
C GLU A 256 9.76 -5.15 -20.28
N GLY A 257 10.14 -3.98 -19.77
CA GLY A 257 9.61 -3.37 -18.56
C GLY A 257 10.71 -2.78 -17.69
N HIS A 258 10.32 -2.21 -16.55
CA HIS A 258 11.24 -1.67 -15.56
C HIS A 258 11.82 -2.80 -14.70
N HIS A 259 13.13 -2.77 -14.45
CA HIS A 259 13.77 -3.65 -13.48
C HIS A 259 13.99 -2.91 -12.18
N LEU A 260 13.58 -3.52 -11.07
CA LEU A 260 13.92 -3.03 -9.75
C LEU A 260 15.41 -3.21 -9.49
N ARG A 261 15.96 -2.32 -8.68
CA ARG A 261 17.36 -2.36 -8.26
C ARG A 261 17.48 -3.23 -7.00
N PRO A 262 18.44 -4.18 -6.95
CA PRO A 262 18.79 -4.89 -5.73
C PRO A 262 19.21 -3.93 -4.61
N ALA A 263 18.89 -4.27 -3.36
CA ALA A 263 19.53 -3.68 -2.19
C ALA A 263 20.95 -4.26 -2.04
N GLY A 264 21.97 -3.42 -1.78
CA GLY A 264 23.36 -3.89 -1.63
C GLY A 264 24.41 -2.77 -1.55
N ASP A 265 25.67 -3.14 -1.36
CA ASP A 265 26.78 -2.24 -1.01
C ASP A 265 27.10 -1.17 -2.07
N ASP A 266 26.84 -1.45 -3.35
CA ASP A 266 27.05 -0.50 -4.45
C ASP A 266 25.81 0.36 -4.76
N ALA A 267 24.67 0.09 -4.10
CA ALA A 267 23.46 0.88 -4.26
C ALA A 267 23.51 2.15 -3.40
N PRO A 268 22.87 3.26 -3.81
CA PRO A 268 22.66 4.40 -2.91
C PRO A 268 22.00 3.92 -1.64
N ALA A 269 22.42 4.45 -0.48
CA ALA A 269 21.81 4.11 0.80
C ALA A 269 20.28 4.21 0.69
N PRO A 270 19.52 3.24 1.26
CA PRO A 270 18.07 3.31 1.33
C PRO A 270 17.62 4.68 1.85
N ALA A 271 16.50 5.19 1.33
CA ALA A 271 16.02 6.54 1.66
C ALA A 271 16.00 6.79 3.18
N HIS A 272 15.44 5.86 3.95
CA HIS A 272 15.35 5.94 5.40
C HIS A 272 16.70 5.94 6.16
N LEU A 273 17.82 5.63 5.48
CA LEU A 273 19.18 5.67 6.02
C LEU A 273 20.02 6.83 5.46
N ARG A 274 19.47 7.65 4.56
CA ARG A 274 20.17 8.85 4.09
C ARG A 274 20.23 9.91 5.19
N PRO A 275 21.27 10.77 5.21
CA PRO A 275 21.42 11.79 6.24
C PRO A 275 20.23 12.75 6.28
N PHE A 276 19.91 13.24 7.48
CA PHE A 276 18.97 14.35 7.65
C PHE A 276 19.52 15.61 6.94
N PRO A 277 18.71 16.36 6.19
CA PRO A 277 19.22 17.38 5.29
C PRO A 277 19.64 18.69 5.99
N LEU A 278 19.29 18.86 7.28
CA LEU A 278 19.79 19.97 8.11
C LEU A 278 20.99 19.51 8.94
N ASP A 279 22.05 20.31 8.95
CA ASP A 279 23.15 20.15 9.89
C ASP A 279 22.68 20.52 11.30
N VAL A 280 22.55 19.51 12.16
CA VAL A 280 22.11 19.64 13.55
C VAL A 280 23.19 19.03 14.46
N PRO A 281 23.56 19.69 15.57
CA PRO A 281 24.56 19.18 16.49
C PRO A 281 24.22 17.78 17.00
N GLU A 282 25.25 16.98 17.24
CA GLU A 282 25.07 15.71 17.91
C GLU A 282 24.64 15.94 19.36
N LEU A 283 23.60 15.20 19.78
CA LEU A 283 23.14 15.15 21.16
C LEU A 283 23.13 13.70 21.64
N PRO A 284 23.41 13.48 22.95
CA PRO A 284 23.35 12.15 23.53
C PRO A 284 21.93 11.61 23.47
N ARG A 285 21.82 10.32 23.18
CA ARG A 285 20.57 9.58 23.14
C ARG A 285 20.32 8.93 24.49
N ASP A 286 19.18 9.23 25.13
CA ASP A 286 18.71 8.57 26.35
C ASP A 286 17.53 7.65 26.03
N ARG A 287 17.74 6.33 26.15
CA ARG A 287 16.75 5.32 25.76
C ARG A 287 15.85 4.93 26.93
N ARG A 288 14.54 4.97 26.70
CA ARG A 288 13.48 4.58 27.65
C ARG A 288 12.48 3.65 26.96
N GLY A 289 12.66 2.34 27.14
CA GLY A 289 11.82 1.35 26.46
C GLY A 289 11.97 1.44 24.95
N HIS A 290 10.86 1.71 24.25
CA HIS A 290 10.80 1.92 22.79
C HIS A 290 10.93 3.38 22.35
N VAL A 291 11.30 4.27 23.27
CA VAL A 291 11.50 5.72 23.02
C VAL A 291 12.97 6.10 23.20
N ASP A 292 13.46 7.00 22.34
CA ASP A 292 14.76 7.65 22.46
C ASP A 292 14.57 9.16 22.66
N LEU A 293 15.13 9.72 23.75
CA LEU A 293 15.04 11.14 24.12
C LEU A 293 16.33 11.91 23.77
N TYR A 294 16.14 13.12 23.25
CA TYR A 294 17.15 14.11 22.92
C TYR A 294 16.84 15.38 23.70
N VAL A 295 17.54 15.56 24.82
CA VAL A 295 17.23 16.62 25.79
C VAL A 295 18.18 17.80 25.56
N PRO A 296 17.67 19.03 25.42
CA PRO A 296 18.52 20.22 25.33
C PRO A 296 19.23 20.53 26.65
N ASP A 297 20.35 21.24 26.57
CA ASP A 297 21.05 21.73 27.75
C ASP A 297 20.18 22.73 28.56
N GLY A 298 20.25 22.64 29.88
CA GLY A 298 19.60 23.57 30.80
C GLY A 298 18.94 22.89 32.00
N GLU A 299 18.37 23.69 32.89
CA GLU A 299 17.68 23.21 34.09
C GLU A 299 16.16 23.18 33.90
N GLY A 300 15.52 22.20 34.54
CA GLY A 300 14.07 22.08 34.67
C GLY A 300 13.36 21.37 33.50
N PRO A 301 12.07 21.03 33.68
CA PRO A 301 11.27 20.38 32.65
C PRO A 301 11.02 21.27 31.44
N ARG A 302 11.06 20.70 30.24
CA ARG A 302 10.82 21.39 28.94
C ARG A 302 9.66 20.74 28.19
N PRO A 303 8.91 21.48 27.35
CA PRO A 303 7.98 20.87 26.40
C PRO A 303 8.66 19.80 25.55
N ALA A 304 7.89 18.88 24.97
CA ALA A 304 8.44 17.85 24.09
C ALA A 304 7.72 17.74 22.75
N VAL A 305 8.45 17.33 21.72
CA VAL A 305 7.92 16.90 20.41
C VAL A 305 8.23 15.42 20.24
N VAL A 306 7.19 14.62 20.03
CA VAL A 306 7.30 13.17 19.77
C VAL A 306 7.15 12.91 18.28
N PHE A 307 8.17 12.34 17.65
CA PHE A 307 8.20 12.02 16.23
C PHE A 307 7.81 10.56 16.01
N VAL A 308 6.75 10.34 15.23
CA VAL A 308 6.11 9.06 14.96
C VAL A 308 6.36 8.66 13.51
N HIS A 309 7.22 7.66 13.30
CA HIS A 309 7.60 7.22 11.95
C HIS A 309 6.42 6.84 11.06
N GLY A 310 6.61 6.85 9.74
CA GLY A 310 5.60 6.36 8.80
C GLY A 310 5.56 4.84 8.70
N GLY A 311 4.73 4.30 7.81
CA GLY A 311 4.69 2.86 7.60
C GLY A 311 3.59 2.44 6.62
N PRO A 312 3.32 1.12 6.51
CA PRO A 312 3.93 0.06 7.32
C PRO A 312 5.44 -0.14 7.10
N VAL A 313 6.15 -0.58 8.14
CA VAL A 313 7.59 -0.89 8.12
C VAL A 313 7.77 -2.36 8.45
N PRO A 314 8.54 -3.16 7.67
CA PRO A 314 8.76 -4.56 7.98
C PRO A 314 9.26 -4.78 9.41
N ALA A 315 8.70 -5.75 10.15
CA ALA A 315 9.09 -6.04 11.54
C ALA A 315 10.60 -6.37 11.70
N GLY A 316 11.20 -6.91 10.64
CA GLY A 316 12.63 -7.23 10.56
C GLY A 316 13.53 -6.04 10.22
N ALA A 317 12.99 -4.86 9.88
CA ALA A 317 13.79 -3.72 9.42
C ALA A 317 14.80 -3.26 10.47
N ARG A 318 16.05 -3.04 10.05
CA ARG A 318 17.14 -2.55 10.90
C ARG A 318 17.99 -1.52 10.16
N PRO A 319 18.50 -0.48 10.85
CA PRO A 319 18.19 -0.06 12.23
C PRO A 319 16.70 0.24 12.43
N LEU A 320 16.25 0.23 13.68
CA LEU A 320 14.84 0.46 13.99
C LEU A 320 14.44 1.91 13.60
N PRO A 321 13.16 2.16 13.24
CA PRO A 321 12.70 3.48 12.81
C PRO A 321 13.11 4.64 13.70
N ARG A 322 13.03 4.51 15.03
CA ARG A 322 13.45 5.55 15.98
C ARG A 322 14.93 5.96 15.85
N GLU A 323 15.75 5.13 15.22
CA GLU A 323 17.18 5.32 14.98
C GLU A 323 17.50 5.82 13.56
N TRP A 324 16.49 5.99 12.70
CA TRP A 324 16.69 6.52 11.35
C TRP A 324 17.24 7.95 11.39
N PRO A 325 18.26 8.28 10.57
CA PRO A 325 18.90 9.60 10.62
C PRO A 325 17.91 10.77 10.54
N THR A 326 16.84 10.62 9.77
CA THR A 326 15.79 11.63 9.61
C THR A 326 15.05 11.92 10.91
N LEU A 327 14.55 10.90 11.60
CA LEU A 327 13.82 11.09 12.87
C LEU A 327 14.75 11.58 13.97
N VAL A 328 15.96 11.02 14.02
CA VAL A 328 17.01 11.50 14.94
C VAL A 328 17.33 12.97 14.66
N GLY A 329 17.39 13.36 13.39
CA GLY A 329 17.61 14.74 12.94
C GLY A 329 16.50 15.69 13.37
N TYR A 330 15.24 15.31 13.20
CA TYR A 330 14.08 16.06 13.70
C TYR A 330 14.10 16.21 15.23
N ALA A 331 14.40 15.14 15.96
CA ALA A 331 14.48 15.18 17.42
C ALA A 331 15.62 16.09 17.92
N ARG A 332 16.78 16.04 17.25
CA ARG A 332 17.89 16.96 17.52
C ARG A 332 17.55 18.40 17.16
N LEU A 333 16.83 18.63 16.06
CA LEU A 333 16.37 19.96 15.66
C LEU A 333 15.43 20.56 16.71
N ALA A 334 14.50 19.77 17.25
CA ALA A 334 13.62 20.19 18.34
C ALA A 334 14.42 20.58 19.60
N ALA A 335 15.46 19.80 19.95
CA ALA A 335 16.38 20.13 21.04
C ALA A 335 17.17 21.42 20.79
N VAL A 336 17.61 21.68 19.57
CA VAL A 336 18.25 22.96 19.21
C VAL A 336 17.29 24.15 19.42
N GLU A 337 16.00 23.97 19.16
CA GLU A 337 14.95 24.97 19.41
C GLU A 337 14.50 25.02 20.89
N GLY A 338 15.16 24.27 21.79
CA GLY A 338 15.00 24.37 23.24
C GLY A 338 13.90 23.52 23.86
N VAL A 339 13.36 22.54 23.13
CA VAL A 339 12.34 21.57 23.61
C VAL A 339 12.89 20.14 23.52
N VAL A 340 12.37 19.19 24.29
CA VAL A 340 12.81 17.78 24.19
C VAL A 340 12.35 17.18 22.86
N GLY A 341 13.27 16.59 22.10
CA GLY A 341 12.91 15.75 20.97
C GLY A 341 12.81 14.29 21.39
N ALA A 342 11.77 13.57 20.96
CA ALA A 342 11.59 12.15 21.25
C ALA A 342 11.27 11.37 19.97
N THR A 343 11.98 10.28 19.71
CA THR A 343 11.61 9.32 18.65
C THR A 343 11.08 8.04 19.29
N LEU A 344 10.14 7.35 18.64
CA LEU A 344 9.62 6.07 19.13
C LEU A 344 9.45 5.06 17.99
N ASP A 345 9.43 3.78 18.34
CA ASP A 345 9.00 2.71 17.44
C ASP A 345 7.56 2.29 17.74
N HIS A 346 6.81 1.87 16.73
CA HIS A 346 5.49 1.27 16.89
C HIS A 346 5.30 0.08 15.96
N GLY A 347 4.36 -0.81 16.29
CA GLY A 347 4.12 -2.07 15.60
C GLY A 347 3.38 -1.97 14.27
N LEU A 348 3.47 -0.86 13.53
CA LEU A 348 2.81 -0.73 12.21
C LEU A 348 3.63 -1.50 11.16
N HIS A 349 3.46 -2.82 11.12
CA HIS A 349 4.19 -3.72 10.22
C HIS A 349 3.36 -4.16 9.03
N ASP A 350 2.03 -4.16 9.17
CA ASP A 350 1.05 -4.40 8.11
C ASP A 350 -0.10 -3.38 8.18
N ILE A 351 -0.92 -3.29 7.13
CA ILE A 351 -2.15 -2.49 7.11
C ILE A 351 -3.13 -2.95 8.19
N ALA A 352 -3.11 -4.22 8.60
CA ALA A 352 -3.93 -4.70 9.71
C ALA A 352 -3.44 -4.22 11.10
N ASP A 353 -2.24 -3.64 11.21
CA ASP A 353 -1.64 -3.29 12.51
C ASP A 353 -1.92 -1.86 13.00
N TYR A 354 -2.77 -1.06 12.33
CA TYR A 354 -3.03 0.32 12.77
C TYR A 354 -3.55 0.42 14.22
N GLU A 355 -4.38 -0.52 14.67
CA GLU A 355 -4.86 -0.57 16.06
C GLU A 355 -3.71 -0.82 17.06
N ARG A 356 -2.82 -1.76 16.74
CA ARG A 356 -1.62 -2.04 17.54
C ARG A 356 -0.70 -0.81 17.59
N ALA A 357 -0.46 -0.20 16.44
CA ALA A 357 0.38 0.98 16.31
C ALA A 357 -0.16 2.17 17.14
N ALA A 358 -1.48 2.41 17.12
CA ALA A 358 -2.12 3.43 17.95
C ALA A 358 -1.82 3.22 19.45
N ALA A 359 -1.94 1.98 19.93
CA ALA A 359 -1.65 1.62 21.32
C ALA A 359 -0.16 1.80 21.68
N ASP A 360 0.75 1.38 20.79
CA ASP A 360 2.20 1.52 21.00
C ASP A 360 2.62 2.99 21.07
N ILE A 361 2.04 3.85 20.23
CA ILE A 361 2.27 5.31 20.23
C ILE A 361 1.77 5.91 21.53
N ALA A 362 0.54 5.61 21.94
CA ALA A 362 0.00 6.11 23.22
C ALA A 362 0.88 5.71 24.41
N ALA A 363 1.34 4.45 24.46
CA ALA A 363 2.27 3.99 25.48
C ALA A 363 3.64 4.70 25.42
N GLY A 364 4.15 4.97 24.21
CA GLY A 364 5.39 5.72 24.02
C GLY A 364 5.28 7.17 24.48
N VAL A 365 4.15 7.83 24.21
CA VAL A 365 3.89 9.19 24.69
C VAL A 365 3.85 9.25 26.23
N GLU A 366 3.27 8.25 26.89
CA GLU A 366 3.29 8.18 28.36
C GLU A 366 4.71 7.97 28.92
N LEU A 367 5.59 7.23 28.23
CA LEU A 367 7.00 7.13 28.61
C LEU A 367 7.73 8.48 28.50
N VAL A 368 7.42 9.27 27.47
CA VAL A 368 7.96 10.64 27.31
C VAL A 368 7.46 11.54 28.44
N ARG A 369 6.15 11.53 28.71
CA ARG A 369 5.51 12.36 29.76
C ARG A 369 5.97 12.00 31.17
N ALA A 370 6.37 10.75 31.41
CA ALA A 370 6.87 10.30 32.70
C ALA A 370 8.32 10.72 33.01
N ASP A 371 9.09 11.21 32.02
CA ASP A 371 10.45 11.67 32.24
C ASP A 371 10.45 13.03 32.97
N ASN A 372 11.23 13.15 34.04
CA ASN A 372 11.25 14.34 34.89
C ASN A 372 11.85 15.59 34.22
N ARG A 373 12.49 15.45 33.05
CA ARG A 373 12.99 16.57 32.23
C ARG A 373 11.96 17.03 31.22
N VAL A 374 10.82 16.34 31.10
CA VAL A 374 9.72 16.69 30.20
C VAL A 374 8.60 17.37 31.00
N ASP A 375 8.10 18.47 30.47
CA ASP A 375 6.85 19.08 30.91
C ASP A 375 5.67 18.27 30.35
N ALA A 376 5.10 17.43 31.21
CA ALA A 376 4.06 16.46 30.85
C ALA A 376 2.75 17.11 30.37
N ASP A 377 2.57 18.43 30.54
CA ASP A 377 1.38 19.19 30.14
C ASP A 377 1.57 19.97 28.82
N ARG A 378 2.76 19.86 28.20
CA ARG A 378 3.12 20.54 26.95
C ARG A 378 3.83 19.61 25.98
N ILE A 379 3.04 18.80 25.28
CA ILE A 379 3.54 17.84 24.28
C ILE A 379 2.97 18.16 22.90
N ALA A 380 3.79 17.99 21.87
CA ALA A 380 3.37 17.93 20.47
C ALA A 380 3.66 16.55 19.88
N LEU A 381 2.81 16.08 18.97
CA LEU A 381 3.02 14.82 18.25
C LEU A 381 3.19 15.11 16.76
N TRP A 382 4.20 14.53 16.12
CA TRP A 382 4.52 14.75 14.72
C TRP A 382 4.55 13.42 13.95
N PHE A 383 3.62 13.25 13.02
CA PHE A 383 3.42 12.02 12.25
C PHE A 383 3.97 12.12 10.82
N PHE A 384 4.33 11.00 10.22
CA PHE A 384 4.96 10.95 8.89
C PHE A 384 4.25 9.94 8.00
N SER A 385 4.01 10.28 6.73
CA SER A 385 3.52 9.29 5.74
C SER A 385 2.28 8.52 6.23
N GLY A 386 2.29 7.18 6.19
CA GLY A 386 1.16 6.32 6.58
C GLY A 386 0.70 6.47 8.03
N SER A 387 1.56 6.90 8.97
CA SER A 387 1.11 7.15 10.35
C SER A 387 0.24 8.40 10.47
N GLY A 388 0.08 9.18 9.39
CA GLY A 388 -0.90 10.26 9.30
C GLY A 388 -2.33 9.82 9.63
N LEU A 389 -2.72 8.57 9.37
CA LEU A 389 -4.04 8.07 9.77
C LEU A 389 -4.22 7.97 11.29
N LEU A 390 -3.13 7.78 12.04
CA LEU A 390 -3.12 7.64 13.49
C LEU A 390 -3.36 8.97 14.22
N ILE A 391 -3.37 10.11 13.51
CA ILE A 391 -3.75 11.40 14.11
C ILE A 391 -5.24 11.45 14.48
N THR A 392 -6.06 10.57 13.88
CA THR A 392 -7.53 10.54 14.07
C THR A 392 -7.92 10.57 15.54
N ASP A 393 -7.31 9.72 16.36
CA ASP A 393 -7.68 9.58 17.77
C ASP A 393 -7.37 10.85 18.58
N TRP A 394 -6.26 11.51 18.25
CA TRP A 394 -5.81 12.73 18.88
C TRP A 394 -6.63 13.96 18.45
N LEU A 395 -7.25 13.92 17.26
CA LEU A 395 -8.21 14.93 16.80
C LEU A 395 -9.60 14.71 17.43
N ALA A 396 -10.03 13.45 17.53
CA ALA A 396 -11.34 13.09 18.05
C ALA A 396 -11.48 13.37 19.56
N GLU A 397 -10.42 13.07 20.33
CA GLU A 397 -10.39 13.32 21.77
C GLU A 397 -9.05 13.94 22.21
N PRO A 398 -8.81 15.23 21.91
CA PRO A 398 -7.56 15.92 22.26
C PRO A 398 -7.31 15.91 23.77
N PRO A 399 -6.23 15.29 24.26
CA PRO A 399 -5.88 15.36 25.68
C PRO A 399 -5.52 16.78 26.09
N ALA A 400 -5.82 17.18 27.34
CA ALA A 400 -5.56 18.54 27.82
C ALA A 400 -4.07 18.95 27.82
N TRP A 401 -3.15 17.97 27.80
CA TRP A 401 -1.70 18.18 27.71
C TRP A 401 -1.19 18.35 26.28
N LEU A 402 -1.99 17.97 25.27
CA LEU A 402 -1.59 18.02 23.86
C LEU A 402 -1.72 19.46 23.35
N ARG A 403 -0.60 20.01 22.86
CA ARG A 403 -0.53 21.42 22.43
C ARG A 403 -0.48 21.60 20.92
N CYS A 404 -0.06 20.59 20.18
CA CYS A 404 0.05 20.65 18.73
C CYS A 404 0.07 19.25 18.11
N LEU A 405 -0.59 19.09 16.98
CA LEU A 405 -0.34 17.98 16.05
C LEU A 405 0.44 18.50 14.86
N ALA A 406 1.39 17.72 14.38
CA ALA A 406 2.10 18.00 13.15
C ALA A 406 2.12 16.77 12.24
N ALA A 407 2.20 16.98 10.94
CA ALA A 407 2.29 15.89 9.98
C ALA A 407 3.10 16.28 8.75
N SER A 408 3.99 15.39 8.29
CA SER A 408 4.77 15.57 7.06
C SER A 408 4.38 14.56 5.99
N TYR A 409 4.02 15.06 4.80
CA TYR A 409 3.52 14.26 3.64
C TYR A 409 2.58 13.12 4.09
N PRO A 410 1.56 13.42 4.91
CA PRO A 410 0.76 12.37 5.51
C PRO A 410 -0.19 11.72 4.52
N VAL A 411 -0.50 10.45 4.77
CA VAL A 411 -1.71 9.81 4.24
C VAL A 411 -2.83 10.11 5.24
N LEU A 412 -3.89 10.80 4.80
CA LEU A 412 -4.98 11.30 5.66
C LEU A 412 -6.35 10.66 5.39
N ALA A 413 -6.37 9.63 4.55
CA ALA A 413 -7.47 8.68 4.41
C ALA A 413 -6.91 7.33 3.92
N PRO A 414 -7.52 6.19 4.28
CA PRO A 414 -7.09 4.90 3.76
C PRO A 414 -7.11 4.88 2.24
N LEU A 415 -6.04 4.40 1.62
CA LEU A 415 -6.00 4.19 0.17
C LEU A 415 -6.93 3.01 -0.21
N PRO A 416 -7.54 3.00 -1.42
CA PRO A 416 -8.50 1.97 -1.81
C PRO A 416 -8.01 0.53 -1.61
N ALA A 417 -6.79 0.20 -2.07
CA ALA A 417 -6.22 -1.13 -1.90
C ALA A 417 -5.90 -1.52 -0.45
N TRP A 418 -5.96 -0.60 0.52
CA TRP A 418 -5.74 -0.91 1.93
C TRP A 418 -6.99 -1.53 2.57
N GLY A 419 -8.17 -1.37 1.96
CA GLY A 419 -9.42 -1.97 2.43
C GLY A 419 -9.80 -1.63 3.86
N MET A 420 -9.41 -0.42 4.32
CA MET A 420 -9.79 0.13 5.62
C MET A 420 -10.83 1.25 5.51
N ALA A 421 -11.54 1.38 4.39
CA ALA A 421 -12.50 2.47 4.16
C ALA A 421 -13.64 2.53 5.19
N GLY A 422 -13.98 1.39 5.82
CA GLY A 422 -14.93 1.28 6.92
C GLY A 422 -14.32 1.36 8.33
N GLY A 423 -13.01 1.56 8.44
CA GLY A 423 -12.28 1.63 9.70
C GLY A 423 -12.49 2.97 10.44
N ARG A 424 -11.88 3.10 11.63
CA ARG A 424 -11.98 4.34 12.42
C ARG A 424 -10.96 5.41 12.03
N PHE A 425 -9.86 5.04 11.38
CA PHE A 425 -8.74 5.94 11.08
C PHE A 425 -9.00 6.87 9.87
N HIS A 426 -9.86 7.87 10.06
CA HIS A 426 -10.18 8.90 9.08
C HIS A 426 -10.00 10.31 9.66
N PRO A 427 -8.79 10.89 9.58
CA PRO A 427 -8.51 12.22 10.11
C PRO A 427 -9.49 13.31 9.65
N ALA A 428 -9.90 13.30 8.39
CA ALA A 428 -10.85 14.28 7.85
C ALA A 428 -12.24 14.21 8.51
N ARG A 429 -12.64 13.04 9.05
CA ARG A 429 -13.90 12.88 9.80
C ARG A 429 -13.80 13.28 11.27
N ALA A 430 -12.58 13.44 11.80
CA ALA A 430 -12.32 13.73 13.21
C ALA A 430 -11.88 15.19 13.45
N VAL A 431 -11.50 15.92 12.40
CA VAL A 431 -10.94 17.28 12.53
C VAL A 431 -11.93 18.29 13.13
N ASP A 432 -13.24 18.05 12.98
CA ASP A 432 -14.30 18.86 13.60
C ASP A 432 -14.31 18.77 15.14
N GLN A 433 -13.78 17.69 15.70
CA GLN A 433 -13.69 17.43 17.14
C GLN A 433 -12.41 18.00 17.77
N ALA A 434 -11.45 18.46 16.96
CA ALA A 434 -10.14 18.92 17.43
C ALA A 434 -10.21 20.18 18.32
N GLY A 435 -11.32 20.93 18.26
CA GLY A 435 -11.50 22.15 19.05
C GLY A 435 -10.37 23.16 18.81
N PRO A 436 -9.69 23.66 19.87
CA PRO A 436 -8.64 24.66 19.74
C PRO A 436 -7.25 24.10 19.44
N LEU A 437 -7.11 22.78 19.24
CA LEU A 437 -5.83 22.11 18.97
C LEU A 437 -5.27 22.57 17.60
N PRO A 438 -4.09 23.21 17.55
CA PRO A 438 -3.46 23.54 16.28
C PRO A 438 -2.90 22.30 15.58
N VAL A 439 -2.99 22.30 14.26
CA VAL A 439 -2.44 21.27 13.35
C VAL A 439 -1.49 21.94 12.37
N VAL A 440 -0.23 21.52 12.34
CA VAL A 440 0.80 22.00 11.38
C VAL A 440 1.06 20.92 10.33
N LEU A 441 0.77 21.19 9.06
CA LEU A 441 0.86 20.19 8.00
C LEU A 441 1.87 20.59 6.93
N LEU A 442 2.93 19.79 6.77
CA LEU A 442 3.90 19.94 5.69
C LEU A 442 3.38 19.19 4.46
N ARG A 443 2.97 19.95 3.45
CA ARG A 443 2.36 19.44 2.22
C ARG A 443 3.39 19.33 1.10
N ALA A 444 3.53 18.13 0.55
CA ALA A 444 4.34 17.87 -0.64
C ALA A 444 3.59 18.35 -1.90
N GLY A 445 4.21 19.24 -2.70
CA GLY A 445 3.59 19.78 -3.91
C GLY A 445 3.64 18.83 -5.13
N ARG A 446 4.51 17.81 -5.09
CA ARG A 446 4.65 16.75 -6.10
C ARG A 446 4.29 15.38 -5.50
N GLU A 447 3.27 15.35 -4.68
CA GLU A 447 2.78 14.14 -4.02
C GLU A 447 2.12 13.18 -5.01
N HIS A 448 2.10 11.89 -4.68
CA HIS A 448 1.29 10.90 -5.39
C HIS A 448 -0.18 11.35 -5.40
N PRO A 449 -0.87 11.36 -6.56
CA PRO A 449 -2.21 11.93 -6.67
C PRO A 449 -3.22 11.39 -5.65
N GLU A 450 -3.12 10.10 -5.32
CA GLU A 450 -4.00 9.41 -4.38
C GLU A 450 -3.77 9.92 -2.95
N ILE A 451 -2.51 10.12 -2.55
CA ILE A 451 -2.16 10.69 -1.24
C ILE A 451 -2.54 12.17 -1.19
N ALA A 452 -2.24 12.93 -2.25
CA ALA A 452 -2.59 14.34 -2.37
C ALA A 452 -4.11 14.57 -2.19
N ALA A 453 -4.94 13.73 -2.81
CA ALA A 453 -6.39 13.78 -2.65
C ALA A 453 -6.83 13.59 -1.18
N THR A 454 -6.14 12.72 -0.42
CA THR A 454 -6.45 12.55 1.02
C THR A 454 -6.12 13.80 1.83
N VAL A 455 -5.04 14.49 1.48
CA VAL A 455 -4.63 15.75 2.12
C VAL A 455 -5.60 16.87 1.75
N GLU A 456 -5.99 17.00 0.49
CA GLU A 456 -6.98 17.97 0.03
C GLU A 456 -8.34 17.80 0.73
N ALA A 457 -8.79 16.55 0.89
CA ALA A 457 -10.03 16.25 1.63
C ALA A 457 -9.93 16.67 3.12
N PHE A 458 -8.79 16.42 3.77
CA PHE A 458 -8.56 16.87 5.14
C PHE A 458 -8.53 18.39 5.27
N VAL A 459 -7.81 19.09 4.36
CA VAL A 459 -7.74 20.55 4.33
C VAL A 459 -9.13 21.15 4.16
N THR A 460 -9.92 20.61 3.23
CA THR A 460 -11.30 21.06 3.00
C THR A 460 -12.15 20.87 4.26
N ALA A 461 -12.08 19.71 4.90
CA ALA A 461 -12.83 19.44 6.13
C ALA A 461 -12.40 20.36 7.29
N ALA A 462 -11.10 20.66 7.40
CA ALA A 462 -10.57 21.59 8.39
C ALA A 462 -11.05 23.03 8.16
N ASP A 463 -11.08 23.48 6.90
CA ASP A 463 -11.60 24.80 6.53
C ASP A 463 -13.11 24.91 6.83
N ASP A 464 -13.88 23.87 6.48
CA ASP A 464 -15.33 23.81 6.70
C ASP A 464 -15.72 23.90 8.17
N CYS A 465 -14.91 23.35 9.08
CA CYS A 465 -15.13 23.41 10.53
C CYS A 465 -14.33 24.53 11.23
N ALA A 466 -13.59 25.36 10.47
CA ALA A 466 -12.68 26.39 10.97
C ALA A 466 -11.66 25.88 12.01
N ALA A 467 -11.16 24.66 11.80
CA ALA A 467 -10.07 24.11 12.60
C ALA A 467 -8.79 24.95 12.46
N ARG A 468 -7.93 24.91 13.48
CA ARG A 468 -6.67 25.66 13.49
C ARG A 468 -5.59 24.94 12.68
N LEU A 469 -5.70 25.00 11.36
CA LEU A 469 -4.76 24.39 10.43
C LEU A 469 -3.73 25.41 9.93
N GLU A 470 -2.44 25.08 10.05
CA GLU A 470 -1.33 25.79 9.43
C GLU A 470 -0.72 24.91 8.34
N LEU A 471 -0.69 25.41 7.10
CA LEU A 471 -0.09 24.72 5.97
C LEU A 471 1.33 25.24 5.72
N VAL A 472 2.28 24.31 5.62
CA VAL A 472 3.67 24.58 5.23
C VAL A 472 3.94 23.84 3.93
N ASP A 473 3.91 24.56 2.82
CA ASP A 473 4.09 23.97 1.49
C ASP A 473 5.56 23.68 1.17
N VAL A 474 5.79 22.52 0.55
CA VAL A 474 7.05 22.13 -0.10
C VAL A 474 6.75 21.90 -1.59
N PRO A 475 6.65 22.96 -2.41
CA PRO A 475 6.18 22.90 -3.80
C PRO A 475 6.85 21.84 -4.67
N ASN A 476 8.15 21.60 -4.52
CA ASN A 476 8.88 20.59 -5.30
C ASN A 476 9.07 19.27 -4.54
N GLY A 477 8.66 19.22 -3.27
CA GLY A 477 8.71 18.02 -2.45
C GLY A 477 7.76 16.96 -2.97
N HIS A 478 8.25 15.73 -3.11
CA HIS A 478 7.44 14.53 -3.28
C HIS A 478 7.36 13.74 -1.96
N HIS A 479 6.67 12.60 -1.93
CA HIS A 479 6.58 11.78 -0.71
C HIS A 479 7.96 11.46 -0.12
N GLY A 480 8.19 11.75 1.15
CA GLY A 480 9.49 11.52 1.82
C GLY A 480 10.64 12.41 1.34
N PHE A 481 10.34 13.62 0.85
CA PHE A 481 11.28 14.56 0.24
C PHE A 481 12.55 14.82 1.07
N GLU A 482 12.55 14.71 2.40
CA GLU A 482 13.76 15.01 3.19
C GLU A 482 14.89 14.01 2.96
N THR A 483 14.53 12.78 2.59
CA THR A 483 15.44 11.63 2.64
C THR A 483 15.84 11.12 1.27
N LEU A 484 15.15 11.58 0.23
CA LEU A 484 15.34 11.12 -1.13
C LEU A 484 16.25 12.09 -1.89
N ASP A 485 15.84 13.34 -2.04
CA ASP A 485 16.56 14.36 -2.81
C ASP A 485 16.61 15.75 -2.14
N ALA A 486 15.71 16.04 -1.19
CA ALA A 486 15.61 17.29 -0.44
C ALA A 486 15.70 18.54 -1.34
N PRO A 487 14.67 18.83 -2.17
CA PRO A 487 14.66 20.00 -3.03
C PRO A 487 14.84 21.30 -2.24
N GLU A 488 15.22 22.38 -2.92
CA GLU A 488 15.65 23.66 -2.30
C GLU A 488 14.67 24.23 -1.27
N ASP A 489 13.36 24.01 -1.47
CA ASP A 489 12.25 24.41 -0.62
C ASP A 489 12.07 23.54 0.65
N THR A 490 12.72 22.39 0.73
CA THR A 490 12.66 21.49 1.90
C THR A 490 13.20 22.16 3.16
N LEU A 491 14.43 22.68 3.12
CA LEU A 491 15.08 23.19 4.33
C LEU A 491 14.34 24.39 4.97
N PRO A 492 13.89 25.41 4.20
CA PRO A 492 13.07 26.48 4.74
C PRO A 492 11.76 25.98 5.35
N ALA A 493 11.07 25.05 4.69
CA ALA A 493 9.81 24.48 5.17
C ALA A 493 9.99 23.71 6.48
N LEU A 494 11.01 22.86 6.58
CA LEU A 494 11.34 22.12 7.81
C LEU A 494 11.57 23.05 9.00
N ARG A 495 12.39 24.11 8.81
CA ARG A 495 12.65 25.10 9.86
C ARG A 495 11.40 25.88 10.25
N HIS A 496 10.58 26.24 9.26
CA HIS A 496 9.34 26.97 9.51
C HIS A 496 8.35 26.12 10.34
N ALA A 497 8.12 24.88 9.92
CA ALA A 497 7.22 23.97 10.63
C ALA A 497 7.71 23.68 12.05
N MET A 498 9.00 23.40 12.25
CA MET A 498 9.56 23.20 13.59
C MET A 498 9.30 24.40 14.51
N ARG A 499 9.55 25.62 14.01
CA ARG A 499 9.31 26.85 14.78
C ARG A 499 7.83 27.06 15.09
N SER A 500 6.93 26.74 14.17
CA SER A 500 5.49 26.81 14.43
C SER A 500 5.10 25.84 15.55
N VAL A 501 5.53 24.58 15.47
CA VAL A 501 5.29 23.57 16.52
C VAL A 501 5.83 24.03 17.88
N VAL A 502 7.06 24.54 17.92
CA VAL A 502 7.68 25.06 19.16
C VAL A 502 6.92 26.28 19.70
N THR A 503 6.41 27.15 18.82
CA THR A 503 5.59 28.30 19.23
C THR A 503 4.30 27.83 19.90
N HIS A 504 3.62 26.82 19.34
CA HIS A 504 2.43 26.24 19.96
C HIS A 504 2.71 25.53 21.30
N LEU A 505 3.93 25.01 21.49
CA LEU A 505 4.35 24.41 22.77
C LEU A 505 4.68 25.44 23.86
N THR A 506 5.07 26.65 23.47
CA THR A 506 5.63 27.65 24.41
C THR A 506 4.74 28.86 24.65
N GLY A 507 3.78 29.12 23.76
CA GLY A 507 2.83 30.23 23.85
C GLY A 507 1.48 29.91 24.47
#